data_AF-A0A6J1QIP8-F1
#
_entry.id   AF-A0A6J1QIP8-F1
#
_cell.length_a   1.000
_cell.length_b   1.000
_cell.length_c   1.000
_cell.angle_alpha   90.00
_cell.angle_beta   90.00
_cell.angle_gamma   90.00
#
_symmetry.space_group_name_H-M   'P 1'
#
loop_
_entity.id
_entity.type
_entity.pdbx_description
1 polymer ?
#
loop_
_entity_poly.entity_id
_entity_poly.type
_entity_poly.pdbx_seq_one_letter_code
_entity_poly.pdbx_strand_id
1 'polypeptide(L)'
;MEETNDCIRWIEQTEITNNSKLVRIQHHNTQDTMEEIILNRKNQNNNSIDTYIEDAIKNEYYELAEARNAVKYIEHFVKQMKHIVDQNPAKPKDYDKWTDKEQYEHIISNMKIYVPSIPDSLLFFIPAAQYRGDCGRNSTDKPLWLDIKKFQRGQKFARDHITSILLANLLSLFEIFAFTDGLKPIIFSRQSHTPYLAFKRYLSTACRIKNWMMDDPWTVGTQPYKDVQTVRRMHRAIRLKLCERDNEEIDTATKISNPCCPGREAILEDFSSCPYPTVENGCLHLLIKPKGLNQADMGATQFAFVGMILLHPNELGIDASDEDLEAFCHTWRGIGYLLGIEDEYNFCRGNLQEIKQRSRDFVDVWVRPYLRQVTPEWEHMLRCVAEGERYYISRFTFETLLLFVTNLLNIDMPRVRHTLTYFERFSLTIQRFMFRYAMKLRFVREYINKKVCKVLDKAVEYGPEKHKLLKNRSEKALDKGR
;
A
#
# COMPACT_ATOMS: atom_id res chain seq x y z
N MET A 1 -12.90 -53.95 9.43
CA MET A 1 -12.45 -53.43 10.74
C MET A 1 -10.99 -53.81 10.87
N GLU A 2 -10.16 -52.90 11.35
CA GLU A 2 -8.68 -52.86 11.23
C GLU A 2 -8.17 -52.22 9.94
N GLU A 3 -8.31 -50.87 9.86
CA GLU A 3 -7.43 -50.02 9.05
C GLU A 3 -7.38 -48.58 9.60
N THR A 4 -7.42 -48.44 10.94
CA THR A 4 -7.43 -47.13 11.64
C THR A 4 -6.31 -46.97 12.68
N ASN A 5 -5.30 -47.86 12.70
CA ASN A 5 -4.22 -47.82 13.70
C ASN A 5 -2.86 -47.31 13.20
N ASP A 6 -2.67 -47.06 11.90
CA ASP A 6 -1.38 -46.55 11.38
C ASP A 6 -1.30 -45.02 11.27
N CYS A 7 -2.45 -44.32 11.28
CA CYS A 7 -2.48 -42.85 11.21
C CYS A 7 -2.18 -42.19 12.57
N ILE A 8 -2.43 -42.90 13.68
CA ILE A 8 -2.20 -42.38 15.05
C ILE A 8 -0.70 -42.46 15.42
N ARG A 9 0.04 -43.46 14.93
CA ARG A 9 1.48 -43.59 15.18
C ARG A 9 2.34 -42.53 14.49
N TRP A 10 1.89 -41.98 13.36
CA TRP A 10 2.59 -40.88 12.67
C TRP A 10 2.40 -39.53 13.36
N ILE A 11 1.27 -39.31 14.03
CA ILE A 11 1.02 -38.07 14.79
C ILE A 11 1.83 -38.09 16.10
N GLU A 12 1.89 -39.23 16.80
CA GLU A 12 2.67 -39.36 18.04
C GLU A 12 4.20 -39.31 17.82
N GLN A 13 4.71 -39.73 16.65
CA GLN A 13 6.14 -39.59 16.34
C GLN A 13 6.53 -38.18 15.86
N THR A 14 5.57 -37.35 15.45
CA THR A 14 5.82 -35.96 15.07
C THR A 14 5.67 -35.00 16.27
N GLU A 15 4.96 -35.42 17.32
CA GLU A 15 4.79 -34.65 18.57
C GLU A 15 5.93 -34.80 19.59
N ILE A 16 6.92 -35.68 19.37
CA ILE A 16 8.02 -35.91 20.33
C ILE A 16 9.30 -35.08 20.05
N THR A 17 9.34 -34.26 18.99
CA THR A 17 10.52 -33.41 18.70
C THR A 17 10.27 -31.89 18.70
N ASN A 18 9.10 -31.42 19.11
CA ASN A 18 8.90 -30.01 19.45
C ASN A 18 9.04 -29.77 20.96
N ASN A 19 10.24 -30.03 21.47
CA ASN A 19 10.56 -29.72 22.85
C ASN A 19 10.87 -28.23 22.98
N SER A 20 9.90 -27.49 23.51
CA SER A 20 9.86 -26.05 23.84
C SER A 20 10.91 -25.57 24.86
N LYS A 21 12.02 -26.30 25.00
CA LYS A 21 13.19 -25.95 25.83
C LYS A 21 14.42 -25.51 25.02
N LEU A 22 14.50 -25.78 23.72
CA LEU A 22 15.63 -25.36 22.88
C LEU A 22 15.54 -23.90 22.41
N VAL A 23 14.33 -23.34 22.31
CA VAL A 23 14.15 -21.90 21.98
C VAL A 23 14.38 -21.00 23.21
N ARG A 24 14.32 -21.53 24.44
CA ARG A 24 14.49 -20.74 25.67
C ARG A 24 15.93 -20.56 26.15
N ILE A 25 16.92 -21.26 25.57
CA ILE A 25 18.30 -21.25 26.07
C ILE A 25 19.28 -20.49 25.15
N GLN A 26 18.85 -20.02 23.97
CA GLN A 26 19.71 -19.24 23.05
C GLN A 26 19.42 -17.72 23.02
N HIS A 27 18.78 -17.15 24.04
CA HIS A 27 18.44 -15.73 24.03
C HIS A 27 19.24 -14.83 24.99
N HIS A 28 20.09 -15.40 25.85
CA HIS A 28 20.93 -14.59 26.76
C HIS A 28 22.45 -14.69 26.53
N ASN A 29 22.95 -15.64 25.73
CA ASN A 29 24.39 -15.78 25.46
C ASN A 29 24.84 -15.28 24.08
N THR A 30 23.91 -14.89 23.21
CA THR A 30 24.20 -14.60 21.79
C THR A 30 24.90 -13.26 21.57
N GLN A 31 24.70 -12.32 22.49
CA GLN A 31 25.26 -10.97 22.37
C GLN A 31 26.78 -10.96 22.67
N ASP A 32 27.20 -11.65 23.73
CA ASP A 32 28.61 -11.83 24.07
C ASP A 32 29.32 -12.72 23.05
N THR A 33 28.64 -13.76 22.54
CA THR A 33 29.19 -14.64 21.50
C THR A 33 29.40 -13.92 20.16
N MET A 34 28.53 -12.97 19.78
CA MET A 34 28.69 -12.18 18.56
C MET A 34 29.81 -11.13 18.68
N GLU A 35 29.95 -10.46 19.83
CA GLU A 35 31.06 -9.51 20.05
C GLU A 35 32.42 -10.23 20.02
N GLU A 36 32.50 -11.44 20.58
CA GLU A 36 33.70 -12.27 20.57
C GLU A 36 34.04 -12.82 19.17
N ILE A 37 33.02 -13.16 18.37
CA ILE A 37 33.18 -13.57 16.96
C ILE A 37 33.62 -12.40 16.06
N ILE A 38 33.09 -11.19 16.29
CA ILE A 38 33.47 -9.98 15.55
C ILE A 38 34.91 -9.57 15.89
N LEU A 39 35.33 -9.72 17.15
CA LEU A 39 36.69 -9.41 17.59
C LEU A 39 37.73 -10.39 17.04
N ASN A 40 37.43 -11.70 17.01
CA ASN A 40 38.33 -12.73 16.47
C ASN A 40 38.53 -12.68 14.95
N ARG A 41 37.62 -12.03 14.18
CA ARG A 41 37.65 -12.05 12.70
C ARG A 41 38.33 -10.87 12.03
N LYS A 42 38.75 -9.83 12.77
CA LYS A 42 39.66 -8.80 12.21
C LYS A 42 41.00 -9.35 11.72
N ASN A 43 41.29 -10.63 11.94
CA ASN A 43 42.56 -11.29 11.64
C ASN A 43 42.53 -12.29 10.46
N GLN A 44 41.44 -12.48 9.70
CA GLN A 44 41.45 -13.39 8.54
C GLN A 44 40.69 -12.82 7.33
N ASN A 45 41.44 -12.45 6.29
CA ASN A 45 40.95 -11.96 4.99
C ASN A 45 40.68 -13.13 4.03
N ASN A 46 39.47 -13.27 3.47
CA ASN A 46 39.25 -14.03 2.23
C ASN A 46 37.96 -13.57 1.47
N ASN A 47 38.16 -12.65 0.52
CA ASN A 47 37.19 -11.78 -0.15
C ASN A 47 36.05 -12.42 -1.01
N SER A 48 35.84 -13.73 -1.00
CA SER A 48 34.74 -14.38 -1.76
C SER A 48 33.70 -15.08 -0.87
N ILE A 49 34.09 -15.48 0.32
CA ILE A 49 33.17 -16.06 1.32
C ILE A 49 32.55 -14.92 2.15
N ASP A 50 33.27 -13.80 2.26
CA ASP A 50 32.87 -12.62 3.02
C ASP A 50 31.56 -11.99 2.51
N THR A 51 31.28 -11.93 1.20
CA THR A 51 30.02 -11.35 0.68
C THR A 51 28.79 -12.20 0.96
N TYR A 52 28.90 -13.52 0.88
CA TYR A 52 27.80 -14.43 1.22
C TYR A 52 27.53 -14.43 2.73
N ILE A 53 28.59 -14.38 3.54
CA ILE A 53 28.49 -14.29 5.00
C ILE A 53 27.97 -12.90 5.42
N GLU A 54 28.41 -11.82 4.78
CA GLU A 54 27.90 -10.46 5.01
C GLU A 54 26.41 -10.36 4.66
N ASP A 55 25.98 -10.92 3.53
CA ASP A 55 24.55 -10.94 3.16
C ASP A 55 23.74 -11.81 4.13
N ALA A 56 24.28 -12.92 4.62
CA ALA A 56 23.63 -13.78 5.62
C ALA A 56 23.49 -13.07 6.98
N ILE A 57 24.57 -12.45 7.49
CA ILE A 57 24.57 -11.68 8.74
C ILE A 57 23.61 -10.50 8.64
N LYS A 58 23.62 -9.82 7.50
CA LYS A 58 22.73 -8.70 7.22
C LYS A 58 21.27 -9.16 7.19
N ASN A 59 20.97 -10.30 6.57
CA ASN A 59 19.63 -10.90 6.61
C ASN A 59 19.20 -11.24 8.05
N GLU A 60 20.06 -11.85 8.85
CA GLU A 60 19.76 -12.25 10.23
C GLU A 60 19.53 -11.03 11.15
N TYR A 61 20.36 -9.99 11.02
CA TYR A 61 20.15 -8.71 11.71
C TYR A 61 18.78 -8.10 11.39
N TYR A 62 18.32 -8.25 10.14
CA TYR A 62 17.03 -7.73 9.71
C TYR A 62 15.85 -8.52 10.27
N GLU A 63 15.92 -9.84 10.28
CA GLU A 63 14.90 -10.67 10.94
C GLU A 63 14.76 -10.29 12.41
N LEU A 64 15.89 -10.05 13.10
CA LEU A 64 15.90 -9.58 14.49
C LEU A 64 15.28 -8.19 14.66
N ALA A 65 15.54 -7.26 13.73
CA ALA A 65 14.94 -5.92 13.76
C ALA A 65 13.42 -5.97 13.53
N GLU A 66 12.95 -6.82 12.63
CA GLU A 66 11.51 -7.02 12.36
C GLU A 66 10.82 -7.67 13.56
N ALA A 67 11.38 -8.73 14.14
CA ALA A 67 10.85 -9.37 15.34
C ALA A 67 10.73 -8.38 16.52
N ARG A 68 11.76 -7.55 16.74
CA ARG A 68 11.74 -6.50 17.77
C ARG A 68 10.63 -5.46 17.52
N ASN A 69 10.39 -5.07 16.27
CA ASN A 69 9.32 -4.14 15.94
C ASN A 69 7.93 -4.77 16.13
N ALA A 70 7.76 -6.05 15.84
CA ALA A 70 6.51 -6.78 16.08
C ALA A 70 6.17 -6.86 17.58
N VAL A 71 7.17 -7.14 18.44
CA VAL A 71 6.99 -7.13 19.90
C VAL A 71 6.59 -5.73 20.39
N LYS A 72 7.30 -4.68 19.96
CA LYS A 72 6.95 -3.29 20.31
C LYS A 72 5.55 -2.90 19.85
N TYR A 73 5.12 -3.40 18.69
CA TYR A 73 3.76 -3.19 18.21
C TYR A 73 2.74 -3.84 19.13
N ILE A 74 2.95 -5.10 19.57
CA ILE A 74 2.07 -5.81 20.50
C ILE A 74 1.95 -5.03 21.81
N GLU A 75 3.08 -4.68 22.43
CA GLU A 75 3.13 -3.92 23.69
C GLU A 75 2.37 -2.58 23.55
N HIS A 76 2.64 -1.84 22.48
CA HIS A 76 1.98 -0.57 22.22
C HIS A 76 0.49 -0.73 21.97
N PHE A 77 0.10 -1.73 21.17
CA PHE A 77 -1.29 -2.03 20.86
C PHE A 77 -2.09 -2.32 22.13
N VAL A 78 -1.60 -3.25 22.96
CA VAL A 78 -2.27 -3.65 24.20
C VAL A 78 -2.40 -2.46 25.14
N LYS A 79 -1.33 -1.67 25.30
CA LYS A 79 -1.34 -0.46 26.10
C LYS A 79 -2.41 0.54 25.63
N GLN A 80 -2.55 0.76 24.33
CA GLN A 80 -3.51 1.71 23.78
C GLN A 80 -4.96 1.18 23.84
N MET A 81 -5.14 -0.13 23.71
CA MET A 81 -6.45 -0.78 23.84
C MET A 81 -6.93 -0.91 25.29
N LYS A 82 -6.03 -0.75 26.28
CA LYS A 82 -6.34 -0.99 27.69
C LYS A 82 -7.59 -0.27 28.18
N HIS A 83 -7.77 1.01 27.85
CA HIS A 83 -8.94 1.76 28.28
C HIS A 83 -10.26 1.17 27.76
N ILE A 84 -10.26 0.74 26.50
CA ILE A 84 -11.43 0.15 25.83
C ILE A 84 -11.74 -1.22 26.44
N VAL A 85 -10.71 -2.03 26.68
CA VAL A 85 -10.86 -3.35 27.28
C VAL A 85 -11.33 -3.26 28.74
N ASP A 86 -10.75 -2.35 29.53
CA ASP A 86 -11.06 -2.17 30.96
C ASP A 86 -12.51 -1.70 31.20
N GLN A 87 -13.09 -0.97 30.25
CA GLN A 87 -14.49 -0.51 30.31
C GLN A 87 -15.49 -1.55 29.80
N ASN A 88 -15.04 -2.60 29.15
CA ASN A 88 -15.92 -3.57 28.51
C ASN A 88 -16.25 -4.72 29.48
N PRO A 89 -17.54 -5.01 29.76
CA PRO A 89 -17.92 -6.05 30.70
C PRO A 89 -17.53 -7.47 30.26
N ALA A 90 -17.20 -7.67 28.99
CA ALA A 90 -16.70 -8.95 28.46
C ALA A 90 -15.22 -9.21 28.78
N LYS A 91 -14.52 -8.28 29.46
CA LYS A 91 -13.13 -8.47 29.88
C LYS A 91 -12.98 -9.69 30.81
N PRO A 92 -12.09 -10.66 30.49
CA PRO A 92 -11.79 -11.78 31.38
C PRO A 92 -11.25 -11.34 32.74
N LYS A 93 -11.61 -12.05 33.82
CA LYS A 93 -11.25 -11.67 35.20
C LYS A 93 -9.75 -11.72 35.48
N ASP A 94 -9.04 -12.62 34.81
CA ASP A 94 -7.60 -12.84 34.93
C ASP A 94 -6.81 -12.12 33.83
N TYR A 95 -7.46 -11.32 32.97
CA TYR A 95 -6.85 -10.63 31.82
C TYR A 95 -5.58 -9.85 32.19
N ASP A 96 -5.59 -9.11 33.31
CA ASP A 96 -4.43 -8.30 33.72
C ASP A 96 -3.22 -9.14 34.19
N LYS A 97 -3.38 -10.47 34.32
CA LYS A 97 -2.28 -11.40 34.63
C LYS A 97 -1.63 -12.00 33.38
N TRP A 98 -2.26 -11.85 32.23
CA TRP A 98 -1.77 -12.39 30.96
C TRP A 98 -0.60 -11.57 30.43
N THR A 99 0.26 -12.22 29.66
CA THR A 99 1.32 -11.56 28.90
C THR A 99 0.74 -10.64 27.83
N ASP A 100 1.50 -9.64 27.36
CA ASP A 100 1.03 -8.73 26.29
C ASP A 100 0.65 -9.49 25.02
N LYS A 101 1.32 -10.62 24.72
CA LYS A 101 0.98 -11.47 23.59
C LYS A 101 -0.40 -12.13 23.76
N GLU A 102 -0.66 -12.73 24.92
CA GLU A 102 -1.96 -13.35 25.22
C GLU A 102 -3.10 -12.30 25.24
N GLN A 103 -2.83 -11.13 25.83
CA GLN A 103 -3.76 -9.99 25.81
C GLN A 103 -4.07 -9.55 24.37
N TYR A 104 -3.04 -9.40 23.53
CA TYR A 104 -3.19 -9.06 22.13
C TYR A 104 -4.03 -10.08 21.37
N GLU A 105 -3.70 -11.37 21.47
CA GLU A 105 -4.42 -12.45 20.79
C GLU A 105 -5.91 -12.48 21.20
N HIS A 106 -6.18 -12.24 22.48
CA HIS A 106 -7.55 -12.11 22.99
C HIS A 106 -8.27 -10.90 22.40
N ILE A 107 -7.64 -9.73 22.37
CA ILE A 107 -8.25 -8.51 21.80
C ILE A 107 -8.56 -8.73 20.31
N ILE A 108 -7.63 -9.27 19.53
CA ILE A 108 -7.84 -9.52 18.09
C ILE A 108 -8.98 -10.50 17.86
N SER A 109 -9.00 -11.62 18.60
CA SER A 109 -10.05 -12.64 18.48
C SER A 109 -11.44 -12.10 18.87
N ASN A 110 -11.48 -11.09 19.72
CA ASN A 110 -12.71 -10.47 20.23
C ASN A 110 -12.87 -9.01 19.75
N MET A 111 -12.27 -8.65 18.63
CA MET A 111 -12.24 -7.25 18.17
C MET A 111 -13.64 -6.67 17.97
N LYS A 112 -14.59 -7.48 17.52
CA LYS A 112 -16.00 -7.05 17.35
C LYS A 112 -16.67 -6.65 18.67
N ILE A 113 -16.20 -7.20 19.79
CA ILE A 113 -16.70 -6.86 21.13
C ILE A 113 -16.09 -5.54 21.60
N TYR A 114 -14.79 -5.35 21.37
CA TYR A 114 -14.06 -4.18 21.85
C TYR A 114 -14.22 -2.95 20.95
N VAL A 115 -14.30 -3.13 19.63
CA VAL A 115 -14.42 -2.06 18.64
C VAL A 115 -15.46 -2.45 17.59
N PRO A 116 -16.76 -2.49 17.95
CA PRO A 116 -17.83 -2.95 17.06
C PRO A 116 -18.03 -2.09 15.80
N SER A 117 -17.43 -0.90 15.77
CA SER A 117 -17.51 0.03 14.64
C SER A 117 -16.63 -0.35 13.45
N ILE A 118 -15.67 -1.27 13.61
CA ILE A 118 -14.84 -1.77 12.50
C ILE A 118 -15.59 -2.93 11.82
N PRO A 119 -15.93 -2.83 10.52
CA PRO A 119 -16.56 -3.92 9.80
C PRO A 119 -15.66 -5.16 9.71
N ASP A 120 -16.29 -6.33 9.70
CA ASP A 120 -15.62 -7.63 9.58
C ASP A 120 -14.64 -7.70 8.40
N SER A 121 -15.01 -7.07 7.29
CA SER A 121 -14.23 -7.06 6.05
C SER A 121 -12.86 -6.39 6.21
N LEU A 122 -12.70 -5.54 7.24
CA LEU A 122 -11.51 -4.73 7.52
C LEU A 122 -10.67 -5.24 8.71
N LEU A 123 -11.21 -6.14 9.54
CA LEU A 123 -10.54 -6.59 10.77
C LEU A 123 -9.13 -7.16 10.53
N PHE A 124 -8.90 -7.77 9.37
CA PHE A 124 -7.60 -8.37 9.02
C PHE A 124 -6.44 -7.36 8.94
N PHE A 125 -6.73 -6.07 8.72
CA PHE A 125 -5.67 -5.05 8.67
C PHE A 125 -4.96 -4.88 10.01
N ILE A 126 -5.63 -5.19 11.12
CA ILE A 126 -5.08 -5.02 12.46
C ILE A 126 -3.91 -5.99 12.71
N PRO A 127 -4.08 -7.33 12.58
CA PRO A 127 -2.94 -8.25 12.66
C PRO A 127 -1.96 -8.08 11.50
N ALA A 128 -2.41 -7.69 10.29
CA ALA A 128 -1.51 -7.44 9.16
C ALA A 128 -0.44 -6.38 9.45
N ALA A 129 -0.71 -5.42 10.33
CA ALA A 129 0.24 -4.38 10.70
C ALA A 129 1.49 -4.91 11.44
N GLN A 130 1.41 -6.11 12.02
CA GLN A 130 2.54 -6.75 12.73
C GLN A 130 3.57 -7.34 11.79
N TYR A 131 3.13 -7.77 10.61
CA TYR A 131 3.94 -8.57 9.72
C TYR A 131 4.58 -7.68 8.66
N ARG A 132 5.84 -7.98 8.34
CA ARG A 132 6.56 -7.35 7.24
C ARG A 132 5.78 -7.46 5.93
N GLY A 133 5.79 -6.42 5.11
CA GLY A 133 5.01 -6.39 3.87
C GLY A 133 5.45 -7.37 2.77
N ASP A 134 6.56 -8.09 2.94
CA ASP A 134 6.97 -9.17 2.04
C ASP A 134 7.29 -10.40 2.88
N CYS A 135 6.45 -11.43 2.80
CA CYS A 135 6.63 -12.68 3.54
C CYS A 135 7.89 -13.47 3.17
N GLY A 136 8.60 -13.11 2.09
CA GLY A 136 9.84 -13.78 1.70
C GLY A 136 9.63 -15.02 0.84
N ARG A 137 8.41 -15.27 0.35
CA ARG A 137 8.12 -16.42 -0.52
C ARG A 137 8.92 -16.38 -1.83
N ASN A 138 9.19 -17.55 -2.41
CA ASN A 138 9.85 -17.66 -3.69
C ASN A 138 8.95 -17.05 -4.80
N SER A 139 9.57 -16.26 -5.66
CA SER A 139 8.92 -15.55 -6.76
C SER A 139 8.41 -16.42 -7.90
N THR A 140 8.84 -17.69 -7.97
CA THR A 140 8.36 -18.63 -8.99
C THR A 140 7.18 -19.48 -8.51
N ASP A 141 6.91 -19.48 -7.21
CA ASP A 141 5.85 -20.31 -6.64
C ASP A 141 4.48 -19.77 -7.05
N LYS A 142 3.58 -20.69 -7.38
CA LYS A 142 2.19 -20.38 -7.70
C LYS A 142 1.31 -20.85 -6.54
N PRO A 143 0.39 -20.00 -6.04
CA PRO A 143 -0.52 -20.43 -5.00
C PRO A 143 -1.55 -21.41 -5.55
N LEU A 144 -2.03 -22.32 -4.71
CA LEU A 144 -2.99 -23.36 -5.10
C LEU A 144 -4.31 -22.80 -5.65
N TRP A 145 -4.72 -21.62 -5.19
CA TRP A 145 -5.94 -20.95 -5.65
C TRP A 145 -5.79 -20.25 -7.02
N LEU A 146 -4.59 -20.21 -7.61
CA LEU A 146 -4.32 -19.47 -8.84
C LEU A 146 -4.94 -20.16 -10.06
N ASP A 147 -6.10 -19.67 -10.49
CA ASP A 147 -6.60 -19.92 -11.85
C ASP A 147 -5.87 -19.02 -12.86
N ILE A 148 -5.01 -19.62 -13.70
CA ILE A 148 -4.25 -18.92 -14.74
C ILE A 148 -5.14 -18.35 -15.84
N LYS A 149 -6.22 -19.03 -16.23
CA LYS A 149 -7.14 -18.54 -17.26
C LYS A 149 -7.88 -17.29 -16.76
N LYS A 150 -8.32 -17.31 -15.50
CA LYS A 150 -8.93 -16.16 -14.84
C LYS A 150 -7.94 -14.99 -14.70
N PHE A 151 -6.68 -15.28 -14.34
CA PHE A 151 -5.62 -14.27 -14.31
C PHE A 151 -5.42 -13.61 -15.69
N GLN A 152 -5.30 -14.40 -16.76
CA GLN A 152 -5.12 -13.88 -18.12
C GLN A 152 -6.34 -13.09 -18.62
N ARG A 153 -7.55 -13.48 -18.21
CA ARG A 153 -8.78 -12.71 -18.50
C ARG A 153 -8.73 -11.32 -17.83
N GLY A 154 -8.30 -11.23 -16.58
CA GLY A 154 -8.15 -9.96 -15.89
C GLY A 154 -7.03 -9.09 -16.47
N GLN A 155 -5.92 -9.70 -16.91
CA GLN A 155 -4.90 -8.98 -17.69
C GLN A 155 -5.48 -8.41 -18.99
N LYS A 156 -6.30 -9.18 -19.73
CA LYS A 156 -6.98 -8.68 -20.93
C LYS A 156 -7.90 -7.51 -20.61
N PHE A 157 -8.74 -7.65 -19.59
CA PHE A 157 -9.58 -6.56 -19.12
C PHE A 157 -8.77 -5.29 -18.82
N ALA A 158 -7.62 -5.45 -18.14
CA ALA A 158 -6.76 -4.33 -17.80
C ALA A 158 -6.13 -3.64 -19.02
N ARG A 159 -5.72 -4.41 -20.03
CA ARG A 159 -5.23 -3.86 -21.31
C ARG A 159 -6.33 -3.09 -22.05
N ASP A 160 -7.54 -3.61 -22.06
CA ASP A 160 -8.68 -3.00 -22.73
C ASP A 160 -9.13 -1.68 -22.05
N HIS A 161 -8.76 -1.47 -20.78
CA HIS A 161 -9.16 -0.30 -19.97
C HIS A 161 -7.98 0.46 -19.34
N ILE A 162 -6.76 0.32 -19.90
CA ILE A 162 -5.53 0.81 -19.25
C ILE A 162 -5.56 2.31 -18.93
N THR A 163 -6.16 3.16 -19.79
CA THR A 163 -6.27 4.60 -19.49
C THR A 163 -7.13 4.87 -18.27
N SER A 164 -8.29 4.19 -18.16
CA SER A 164 -9.20 4.33 -17.03
C SER A 164 -8.56 3.81 -15.74
N ILE A 165 -7.82 2.71 -15.82
CA ILE A 165 -7.08 2.13 -14.69
C ILE A 165 -5.99 3.08 -14.21
N LEU A 166 -5.20 3.66 -15.12
CA LEU A 166 -4.16 4.62 -14.74
C LEU A 166 -4.74 5.89 -14.10
N LEU A 167 -5.88 6.39 -14.60
CA LEU A 167 -6.58 7.49 -13.94
C LEU A 167 -7.08 7.08 -12.56
N ALA A 168 -7.72 5.92 -12.42
CA ALA A 168 -8.22 5.42 -11.14
C ALA A 168 -7.09 5.29 -10.10
N ASN A 169 -5.93 4.77 -10.52
CA ASN A 169 -4.74 4.65 -9.66
C ASN A 169 -4.20 6.03 -9.24
N LEU A 170 -4.23 7.02 -10.15
CA LEU A 170 -3.84 8.40 -9.84
C LEU A 170 -4.80 9.04 -8.82
N LEU A 171 -6.11 8.86 -9.01
CA LEU A 171 -7.12 9.37 -8.08
C LEU A 171 -7.01 8.70 -6.71
N SER A 172 -6.75 7.39 -6.68
CA SER A 172 -6.62 6.63 -5.44
C SER A 172 -5.46 7.10 -4.56
N LEU A 173 -4.45 7.79 -5.12
CA LEU A 173 -3.38 8.41 -4.32
C LEU A 173 -3.92 9.47 -3.35
N PHE A 174 -5.00 10.19 -3.71
CA PHE A 174 -5.62 11.16 -2.81
C PHE A 174 -6.21 10.48 -1.56
N GLU A 175 -6.70 9.25 -1.72
CA GLU A 175 -7.26 8.43 -0.66
C GLU A 175 -6.14 7.87 0.22
N ILE A 176 -5.19 7.12 -0.35
CA ILE A 176 -4.17 6.44 0.46
C ILE A 176 -3.13 7.38 1.07
N PHE A 177 -2.91 8.57 0.51
CA PHE A 177 -2.01 9.54 1.14
C PHE A 177 -2.64 10.21 2.36
N ALA A 178 -3.97 10.14 2.53
CA ALA A 178 -4.64 10.69 3.72
C ALA A 178 -4.23 9.94 5.01
N PHE A 179 -3.74 8.71 4.88
CA PHE A 179 -3.11 7.97 5.97
C PHE A 179 -1.68 8.48 6.17
N THR A 180 -1.49 9.37 7.14
CA THR A 180 -0.18 10.00 7.43
C THR A 180 0.93 8.97 7.58
N ASP A 181 0.70 7.87 8.31
CA ASP A 181 1.71 6.81 8.48
C ASP A 181 2.03 6.08 7.16
N GLY A 182 1.02 5.84 6.31
CA GLY A 182 1.22 5.25 4.97
C GLY A 182 1.93 6.20 3.99
N LEU A 183 1.83 7.52 4.20
CA LEU A 183 2.54 8.52 3.40
C LEU A 183 4.02 8.65 3.77
N LYS A 184 4.39 8.40 5.03
CA LYS A 184 5.77 8.52 5.54
C LYS A 184 6.81 7.76 4.69
N PRO A 185 6.64 6.47 4.34
CA PRO A 185 7.57 5.76 3.46
C PRO A 185 7.82 6.45 2.12
N ILE A 186 6.79 7.10 1.56
CA ILE A 186 6.87 7.78 0.27
C ILE A 186 7.71 9.05 0.39
N ILE A 187 7.46 9.88 1.42
CA ILE A 187 8.24 11.10 1.67
C ILE A 187 9.68 10.73 2.02
N PHE A 188 9.85 9.75 2.92
CA PHE A 188 11.13 9.29 3.42
C PHE A 188 12.05 8.77 2.30
N SER A 189 11.47 8.17 1.25
CA SER A 189 12.25 7.72 0.08
C SER A 189 13.00 8.87 -0.63
N ARG A 190 12.53 10.11 -0.46
CA ARG A 190 12.98 11.32 -1.18
C ARG A 190 12.91 11.18 -2.71
N GLN A 191 12.04 10.31 -3.24
CA GLN A 191 11.89 10.07 -4.68
C GLN A 191 10.65 10.70 -5.31
N SER A 192 9.87 11.52 -4.57
CA SER A 192 8.66 12.15 -5.13
C SER A 192 8.26 13.49 -4.52
N HIS A 193 9.16 14.13 -3.76
CA HIS A 193 8.92 15.41 -3.09
C HIS A 193 9.13 16.64 -4.00
N THR A 194 9.31 16.43 -5.30
CA THR A 194 9.31 17.48 -6.32
C THR A 194 8.55 16.97 -7.55
N PRO A 195 7.95 17.85 -8.38
CA PRO A 195 7.28 17.43 -9.60
C PRO A 195 8.13 16.55 -10.53
N TYR A 196 9.41 16.85 -10.70
CA TYR A 196 10.32 16.04 -11.52
C TYR A 196 10.57 14.64 -10.93
N LEU A 197 10.78 14.54 -9.62
CA LEU A 197 10.99 13.25 -8.96
C LEU A 197 9.70 12.43 -8.97
N ALA A 198 8.55 13.07 -8.70
CA ALA A 198 7.23 12.45 -8.82
C ALA A 198 7.00 11.92 -10.24
N PHE A 199 7.25 12.71 -11.28
CA PHE A 199 7.19 12.27 -12.68
C PHE A 199 7.96 10.95 -12.89
N LYS A 200 9.24 10.90 -12.47
CA LYS A 200 10.04 9.68 -12.62
C LYS A 200 9.43 8.50 -11.88
N ARG A 201 9.00 8.70 -10.63
CA ARG A 201 8.45 7.63 -9.78
C ARG A 201 7.15 7.07 -10.37
N TYR A 202 6.19 7.92 -10.70
CA TYR A 202 4.86 7.48 -11.14
C TYR A 202 4.87 6.96 -12.58
N LEU A 203 5.72 7.51 -13.47
CA LEU A 203 5.96 6.90 -14.79
C LEU A 203 6.52 5.48 -14.65
N SER A 204 7.50 5.31 -13.76
CA SER A 204 8.11 4.02 -13.42
C SER A 204 7.08 3.02 -12.86
N THR A 205 6.14 3.46 -12.03
CA THR A 205 5.03 2.63 -11.53
C THR A 205 4.03 2.29 -12.65
N ALA A 206 3.61 3.27 -13.46
CA ALA A 206 2.68 3.05 -14.56
C ALA A 206 3.23 2.04 -15.59
N CYS A 207 4.52 2.09 -15.89
CA CYS A 207 5.18 1.13 -16.78
C CYS A 207 5.19 -0.29 -16.20
N ARG A 208 5.46 -0.46 -14.90
CA ARG A 208 5.43 -1.78 -14.26
C ARG A 208 4.04 -2.38 -14.25
N ILE A 209 3.04 -1.58 -13.90
CA ILE A 209 1.63 -2.01 -13.97
C ILE A 209 1.30 -2.44 -15.39
N LYS A 210 1.63 -1.62 -16.40
CA LYS A 210 1.44 -1.99 -17.81
C LYS A 210 2.10 -3.33 -18.11
N ASN A 211 3.38 -3.52 -17.75
CA ASN A 211 4.10 -4.77 -18.01
C ASN A 211 3.43 -5.97 -17.33
N TRP A 212 3.05 -5.87 -16.06
CA TRP A 212 2.32 -6.92 -15.34
C TRP A 212 0.98 -7.31 -15.99
N MET A 213 0.35 -6.39 -16.73
CA MET A 213 -0.87 -6.67 -17.49
C MET A 213 -0.60 -7.20 -18.89
N MET A 214 0.63 -7.18 -19.39
CA MET A 214 0.97 -7.56 -20.77
C MET A 214 1.45 -9.00 -20.91
N ASP A 215 2.13 -9.54 -19.90
CA ASP A 215 2.83 -10.83 -20.00
C ASP A 215 2.92 -11.54 -18.62
N ASP A 216 3.44 -12.78 -18.59
CA ASP A 216 3.50 -13.63 -17.40
C ASP A 216 4.54 -13.13 -16.37
N PRO A 217 4.13 -12.79 -15.12
CA PRO A 217 5.03 -12.37 -14.07
C PRO A 217 5.67 -13.51 -13.26
N TRP A 218 5.32 -14.78 -13.51
CA TRP A 218 5.96 -15.94 -12.85
C TRP A 218 7.17 -16.49 -13.61
N THR A 219 7.23 -16.31 -14.93
CA THR A 219 8.31 -16.88 -15.73
C THR A 219 9.60 -16.07 -15.58
N VAL A 220 10.67 -16.72 -15.12
CA VAL A 220 11.98 -16.10 -14.95
C VAL A 220 12.48 -15.52 -16.27
N GLY A 221 12.92 -14.27 -16.23
CA GLY A 221 13.50 -13.57 -17.39
C GLY A 221 12.52 -12.66 -18.14
N THR A 222 11.20 -12.85 -17.97
CA THR A 222 10.21 -11.92 -18.53
C THR A 222 10.34 -10.53 -17.88
N GLN A 223 9.91 -9.48 -18.58
CA GLN A 223 9.94 -8.13 -18.03
C GLN A 223 9.04 -7.99 -16.78
N PRO A 224 7.82 -8.55 -16.74
CA PRO A 224 6.98 -8.51 -15.55
C PRO A 224 7.61 -9.18 -14.32
N TYR A 225 8.28 -10.32 -14.49
CA TYR A 225 9.02 -10.98 -13.42
C TYR A 225 10.13 -10.08 -12.86
N LYS A 226 10.95 -9.49 -13.75
CA LYS A 226 12.02 -8.55 -13.37
C LYS A 226 11.47 -7.32 -12.63
N ASP A 227 10.31 -6.84 -13.06
CA ASP A 227 9.63 -5.71 -12.43
C ASP A 227 9.17 -6.06 -11.01
N VAL A 228 8.57 -7.24 -10.80
CA VAL A 228 8.22 -7.75 -9.45
C VAL A 228 9.46 -7.81 -8.55
N GLN A 229 10.55 -8.42 -9.02
CA GLN A 229 11.80 -8.51 -8.22
C GLN A 229 12.37 -7.14 -7.88
N THR A 230 12.26 -6.19 -8.79
CA THR A 230 12.70 -4.82 -8.55
C THR A 230 11.85 -4.13 -7.50
N VAL A 231 10.52 -4.28 -7.55
CA VAL A 231 9.62 -3.69 -6.55
C VAL A 231 9.84 -4.31 -5.18
N ARG A 232 9.98 -5.64 -5.06
CA ARG A 232 10.30 -6.31 -3.79
C ARG A 232 11.59 -5.75 -3.17
N ARG A 233 12.66 -5.59 -3.96
CA ARG A 233 13.91 -4.98 -3.50
C ARG A 233 13.73 -3.52 -3.06
N MET A 234 12.94 -2.73 -3.78
CA MET A 234 12.64 -1.34 -3.39
C MET A 234 11.86 -1.27 -2.07
N HIS A 235 10.83 -2.11 -1.91
CA HIS A 235 10.03 -2.21 -0.69
C HIS A 235 10.86 -2.68 0.50
N ARG A 236 11.74 -3.66 0.29
CA ARG A 236 12.70 -4.10 1.30
C ARG A 236 13.62 -2.95 1.69
N ALA A 237 14.23 -2.25 0.74
CA ALA A 237 15.16 -1.16 1.02
C ALA A 237 14.52 -0.01 1.84
N ILE A 238 13.26 0.35 1.55
CA ILE A 238 12.57 1.38 2.36
C ILE A 238 12.19 0.84 3.74
N ARG A 239 11.70 -0.40 3.83
CA ARG A 239 11.34 -1.03 5.10
C ARG A 239 12.51 -1.08 6.06
N LEU A 240 13.68 -1.51 5.60
CA LEU A 240 14.89 -1.59 6.41
C LEU A 240 15.26 -0.24 7.04
N LYS A 241 15.25 0.83 6.22
CA LYS A 241 15.54 2.18 6.71
C LYS A 241 14.53 2.69 7.73
N LEU A 242 13.27 2.26 7.63
CA LEU A 242 12.23 2.64 8.60
C LEU A 242 12.34 1.81 9.88
N CYS A 243 12.64 0.50 9.78
CA CYS A 243 12.78 -0.39 10.92
C CYS A 243 13.93 0.01 11.85
N GLU A 244 15.01 0.55 11.29
CA GLU A 244 16.21 1.01 12.01
C GLU A 244 16.04 2.33 12.78
N ARG A 245 14.97 3.09 12.53
CA ARG A 245 14.73 4.40 13.16
C ARG A 245 13.56 4.36 14.11
N ASP A 246 13.52 5.17 15.16
CA ASP A 246 12.30 5.31 15.96
C ASP A 246 11.22 6.14 15.22
N ASN A 247 10.02 6.22 15.80
CA ASN A 247 8.91 6.93 15.17
C ASN A 247 9.14 8.46 15.14
N GLU A 248 9.82 9.04 16.13
CA GLU A 248 10.09 10.48 16.19
C GLU A 248 11.12 10.90 15.15
N GLU A 249 12.14 10.07 14.92
CA GLU A 249 13.12 10.20 13.87
C GLU A 249 12.47 10.13 12.48
N ILE A 250 11.52 9.20 12.28
CA ILE A 250 10.76 9.10 11.02
C ILE A 250 9.88 10.35 10.84
N ASP A 251 9.17 10.80 11.88
CA ASP A 251 8.30 11.98 11.84
C ASP A 251 9.11 13.22 11.47
N THR A 252 10.26 13.40 12.10
CA THR A 252 11.20 14.49 11.79
C THR A 252 11.73 14.38 10.36
N ALA A 253 12.13 13.18 9.93
CA ALA A 253 12.67 12.95 8.59
C ALA A 253 11.62 13.05 7.47
N THR A 254 10.33 13.03 7.80
CA THR A 254 9.22 13.12 6.83
C THR A 254 8.54 14.48 6.82
N LYS A 255 8.88 15.38 7.73
CA LYS A 255 8.45 16.78 7.68
C LYS A 255 9.05 17.49 6.46
N ILE A 256 8.20 18.21 5.72
CA ILE A 256 8.64 19.01 4.57
C ILE A 256 8.71 20.47 5.03
N SER A 257 9.90 21.08 4.99
CA SER A 257 10.12 22.40 5.58
C SER A 257 9.30 23.52 4.92
N ASN A 258 9.15 23.47 3.58
CA ASN A 258 8.39 24.46 2.80
C ASN A 258 7.42 23.74 1.85
N PRO A 259 6.33 23.17 2.39
CA PRO A 259 5.36 22.44 1.59
C PRO A 259 4.57 23.42 0.71
N CYS A 260 4.45 23.08 -0.57
CA CYS A 260 3.57 23.78 -1.52
C CYS A 260 2.13 23.34 -1.25
N CYS A 261 1.38 24.15 -0.49
CA CYS A 261 0.00 23.87 -0.11
C CYS A 261 -0.92 25.12 -0.17
N PRO A 262 -1.00 25.81 -1.33
CA PRO A 262 -1.75 27.07 -1.46
C PRO A 262 -3.27 26.91 -1.34
N GLY A 263 -3.80 25.69 -1.49
CA GLY A 263 -5.25 25.42 -1.38
C GLY A 263 -5.70 25.00 0.02
N ARG A 264 -4.78 24.93 0.99
CA ARG A 264 -4.98 24.22 2.26
C ARG A 264 -6.23 24.66 3.03
N GLU A 265 -6.43 25.96 3.18
CA GLU A 265 -7.56 26.50 3.95
C GLU A 265 -8.90 26.08 3.33
N ALA A 266 -9.10 26.36 2.03
CA ALA A 266 -10.30 25.97 1.30
C ALA A 266 -10.55 24.45 1.33
N ILE A 267 -9.49 23.65 1.19
CA ILE A 267 -9.56 22.17 1.22
C ILE A 267 -10.03 21.67 2.59
N LEU A 268 -9.43 22.17 3.68
CA LEU A 268 -9.79 21.76 5.04
C LEU A 268 -11.21 22.19 5.40
N GLU A 269 -11.62 23.38 4.99
CA GLU A 269 -12.98 23.86 5.21
C GLU A 269 -14.02 23.00 4.46
N ASP A 270 -13.75 22.60 3.22
CA ASP A 270 -14.66 21.72 2.47
C ASP A 270 -14.67 20.30 3.07
N PHE A 271 -13.51 19.77 3.48
CA PHE A 271 -13.41 18.48 4.18
C PHE A 271 -13.95 18.48 5.61
N SER A 272 -14.31 19.64 6.18
CA SER A 272 -14.96 19.70 7.50
C SER A 272 -16.30 18.95 7.55
N SER A 273 -16.93 18.75 6.38
CA SER A 273 -18.15 17.95 6.20
C SER A 273 -17.92 16.43 6.34
N CYS A 274 -16.68 15.96 6.19
CA CYS A 274 -16.34 14.55 6.38
C CYS A 274 -16.48 14.17 7.87
N PRO A 275 -16.71 12.88 8.19
CA PRO A 275 -16.71 12.44 9.58
C PRO A 275 -15.37 12.72 10.27
N TYR A 276 -15.38 12.97 11.58
CA TYR A 276 -14.12 13.06 12.31
C TYR A 276 -13.55 11.65 12.52
N PRO A 277 -12.25 11.43 12.27
CA PRO A 277 -11.65 10.13 12.51
C PRO A 277 -11.54 9.95 14.03
N THR A 278 -12.26 8.96 14.57
CA THR A 278 -12.19 8.58 15.99
C THR A 278 -12.19 7.06 16.11
N VAL A 279 -11.85 6.55 17.30
CA VAL A 279 -11.86 5.12 17.56
C VAL A 279 -13.29 4.57 17.47
N GLU A 280 -14.27 5.34 17.94
CA GLU A 280 -15.70 5.00 17.85
C GLU A 280 -16.16 4.91 16.39
N ASN A 281 -15.53 5.65 15.47
CA ASN A 281 -15.78 5.57 14.03
C ASN A 281 -14.88 4.54 13.32
N GLY A 282 -14.22 3.64 14.05
CA GLY A 282 -13.43 2.53 13.49
C GLY A 282 -12.01 2.92 13.04
N CYS A 283 -11.56 4.14 13.33
CA CYS A 283 -10.22 4.64 12.98
C CYS A 283 -9.16 4.24 14.01
N LEU A 284 -9.00 2.92 14.24
CA LEU A 284 -8.09 2.41 15.29
C LEU A 284 -6.60 2.78 15.06
N HIS A 285 -6.25 3.12 13.83
CA HIS A 285 -4.92 3.57 13.40
C HIS A 285 -4.58 4.98 13.94
N LEU A 286 -5.50 5.63 14.66
CA LEU A 286 -5.19 6.79 15.51
C LEU A 286 -4.51 6.40 16.82
N LEU A 287 -4.86 5.24 17.36
CA LEU A 287 -4.27 4.72 18.59
C LEU A 287 -2.95 4.00 18.31
N ILE A 288 -2.89 3.28 17.19
CA ILE A 288 -1.76 2.43 16.86
C ILE A 288 -1.05 3.01 15.65
N LYS A 289 0.25 3.27 15.80
CA LYS A 289 1.13 3.72 14.72
C LYS A 289 1.98 2.55 14.24
N PRO A 290 1.54 1.80 13.23
CA PRO A 290 2.33 0.72 12.70
C PRO A 290 3.60 1.28 12.05
N LYS A 291 4.71 0.56 12.22
CA LYS A 291 6.02 1.03 11.81
C LYS A 291 6.51 0.24 10.60
N GLY A 292 7.07 0.95 9.64
CA GLY A 292 7.61 0.35 8.42
C GLY A 292 6.52 -0.12 7.46
N LEU A 293 6.94 -0.54 6.27
CA LEU A 293 6.06 -1.04 5.22
C LEU A 293 5.63 -2.49 5.53
N ASN A 294 4.46 -2.64 6.15
CA ASN A 294 3.90 -3.90 6.69
C ASN A 294 2.81 -4.49 5.75
N GLN A 295 2.20 -5.62 6.11
CA GLN A 295 1.16 -6.26 5.30
C GLN A 295 -0.12 -5.41 5.21
N ALA A 296 -0.46 -4.63 6.24
CA ALA A 296 -1.58 -3.70 6.19
C ALA A 296 -1.35 -2.60 5.14
N ASP A 297 -0.16 -2.01 5.08
CA ASP A 297 0.20 -1.02 4.06
C ASP A 297 0.13 -1.61 2.64
N MET A 298 0.60 -2.85 2.49
CA MET A 298 0.57 -3.55 1.21
C MET A 298 -0.86 -3.85 0.77
N GLY A 299 -1.73 -4.29 1.69
CA GLY A 299 -3.16 -4.49 1.44
C GLY A 299 -3.88 -3.18 1.08
N ALA A 300 -3.60 -2.09 1.80
CA ALA A 300 -4.17 -0.76 1.52
C ALA A 300 -3.69 -0.21 0.17
N THR A 301 -2.43 -0.48 -0.18
CA THR A 301 -1.88 -0.14 -1.51
C THR A 301 -2.56 -0.98 -2.60
N GLN A 302 -2.86 -2.25 -2.35
CA GLN A 302 -3.60 -3.09 -3.29
C GLN A 302 -5.04 -2.57 -3.50
N PHE A 303 -5.70 -2.09 -2.43
CA PHE A 303 -6.97 -1.35 -2.56
C PHE A 303 -6.83 -0.16 -3.52
N ALA A 304 -5.78 0.65 -3.42
CA ALA A 304 -5.58 1.80 -4.31
C ALA A 304 -5.44 1.44 -5.80
N PHE A 305 -5.19 0.17 -6.13
CA PHE A 305 -5.14 -0.31 -7.51
C PHE A 305 -6.47 -0.85 -8.05
N VAL A 306 -7.43 -1.15 -7.18
CA VAL A 306 -8.68 -1.83 -7.57
C VAL A 306 -9.95 -1.14 -7.08
N GLY A 307 -9.92 -0.51 -5.90
CA GLY A 307 -11.10 -0.03 -5.19
C GLY A 307 -11.95 0.92 -6.02
N MET A 308 -11.32 1.96 -6.57
CA MET A 308 -12.03 2.95 -7.39
C MET A 308 -12.68 2.36 -8.65
N ILE A 309 -12.03 1.37 -9.26
CA ILE A 309 -12.57 0.67 -10.44
C ILE A 309 -13.79 -0.17 -10.04
N LEU A 310 -13.76 -0.80 -8.88
CA LEU A 310 -14.84 -1.65 -8.38
C LEU A 310 -16.05 -0.84 -7.90
N LEU A 311 -15.81 0.32 -7.30
CA LEU A 311 -16.86 1.18 -6.74
C LEU A 311 -17.47 2.13 -7.78
N HIS A 312 -16.68 2.59 -8.74
CA HIS A 312 -17.10 3.62 -9.70
C HIS A 312 -16.75 3.29 -11.16
N PRO A 313 -16.98 2.06 -11.66
CA PRO A 313 -16.57 1.67 -13.01
C PRO A 313 -17.18 2.59 -14.08
N ASN A 314 -18.47 2.92 -13.92
CA ASN A 314 -19.20 3.77 -14.86
C ASN A 314 -18.65 5.19 -15.00
N GLU A 315 -18.27 5.82 -13.89
CA GLU A 315 -17.69 7.19 -13.90
C GLU A 315 -16.28 7.20 -14.48
N LEU A 316 -15.59 6.05 -14.45
CA LEU A 316 -14.26 5.84 -15.04
C LEU A 316 -14.30 5.33 -16.49
N GLY A 317 -15.49 5.21 -17.09
CA GLY A 317 -15.63 4.76 -18.48
C GLY A 317 -15.39 3.27 -18.68
N ILE A 318 -15.51 2.49 -17.61
CA ILE A 318 -15.41 1.05 -17.61
C ILE A 318 -16.82 0.49 -17.73
N ASP A 319 -17.06 -0.24 -18.81
CA ASP A 319 -18.26 -1.02 -19.04
C ASP A 319 -17.84 -2.50 -19.08
N ALA A 320 -18.12 -3.23 -18.01
CA ALA A 320 -17.51 -4.53 -17.73
C ALA A 320 -18.49 -5.46 -17.05
N SER A 321 -18.38 -6.75 -17.39
CA SER A 321 -19.11 -7.81 -16.70
C SER A 321 -18.54 -8.03 -15.30
N ASP A 322 -19.35 -8.58 -14.39
CA ASP A 322 -18.86 -8.97 -13.07
C ASP A 322 -17.77 -10.05 -13.19
N GLU A 323 -17.83 -10.93 -14.20
CA GLU A 323 -16.77 -11.90 -14.47
C GLU A 323 -15.43 -11.24 -14.86
N ASP A 324 -15.46 -10.13 -15.60
CA ASP A 324 -14.24 -9.38 -15.95
C ASP A 324 -13.67 -8.63 -14.74
N LEU A 325 -14.53 -8.02 -13.92
CA LEU A 325 -14.12 -7.36 -12.68
C LEU A 325 -13.55 -8.37 -11.66
N GLU A 326 -14.17 -9.54 -11.54
CA GLU A 326 -13.66 -10.61 -10.69
C GLU A 326 -12.33 -11.16 -11.21
N ALA A 327 -12.19 -11.33 -12.53
CA ALA A 327 -10.91 -11.72 -13.14
C ALA A 327 -9.82 -10.66 -12.92
N PHE A 328 -10.17 -9.37 -12.98
CA PHE A 328 -9.27 -8.27 -12.65
C PHE A 328 -8.82 -8.31 -11.19
N CYS A 329 -9.74 -8.53 -10.24
CA CYS A 329 -9.40 -8.76 -8.84
C CYS A 329 -8.48 -9.98 -8.66
N HIS A 330 -8.76 -11.09 -9.34
CA HIS A 330 -7.93 -12.29 -9.30
C HIS A 330 -6.51 -12.04 -9.83
N THR A 331 -6.39 -11.19 -10.86
CA THR A 331 -5.09 -10.73 -11.38
C THR A 331 -4.33 -9.95 -10.30
N TRP A 332 -4.97 -8.97 -9.67
CA TRP A 332 -4.36 -8.21 -8.58
C TRP A 332 -4.07 -9.05 -7.35
N ARG A 333 -4.87 -10.08 -7.05
CA ARG A 333 -4.58 -11.06 -6.00
C ARG A 333 -3.27 -11.79 -6.29
N GLY A 334 -3.06 -12.25 -7.53
CA GLY A 334 -1.82 -12.88 -7.99
C GLY A 334 -0.61 -11.95 -7.96
N ILE A 335 -0.77 -10.69 -8.39
CA ILE A 335 0.29 -9.68 -8.31
C ILE A 335 0.64 -9.38 -6.84
N GLY A 336 -0.35 -9.22 -5.97
CA GLY A 336 -0.13 -9.03 -4.53
C GLY A 336 0.61 -10.20 -3.90
N TYR A 337 0.24 -11.44 -4.27
CA TYR A 337 0.97 -12.64 -3.87
C TYR A 337 2.44 -12.58 -4.30
N LEU A 338 2.71 -12.25 -5.56
CA LEU A 338 4.09 -12.13 -6.09
C LEU A 338 4.90 -11.02 -5.40
N LEU A 339 4.24 -9.94 -4.97
CA LEU A 339 4.85 -8.84 -4.21
C LEU A 339 5.06 -9.17 -2.72
N GLY A 340 4.64 -10.34 -2.26
CA GLY A 340 4.87 -10.85 -0.91
C GLY A 340 3.73 -10.64 0.08
N ILE A 341 2.52 -10.30 -0.39
CA ILE A 341 1.34 -10.15 0.48
C ILE A 341 0.83 -11.54 0.90
N GLU A 342 0.69 -11.79 2.21
CA GLU A 342 0.11 -13.05 2.70
C GLU A 342 -1.33 -13.24 2.24
N ASP A 343 -1.73 -14.49 1.99
CA ASP A 343 -3.04 -14.79 1.40
C ASP A 343 -4.20 -14.28 2.28
N GLU A 344 -4.05 -14.36 3.60
CA GLU A 344 -5.00 -13.83 4.58
C GLU A 344 -5.05 -12.30 4.62
N TYR A 345 -4.00 -11.60 4.18
CA TYR A 345 -3.92 -10.13 4.16
C TYR A 345 -4.08 -9.53 2.75
N ASN A 346 -4.21 -10.38 1.74
CA ASN A 346 -4.47 -9.95 0.37
C ASN A 346 -5.86 -9.29 0.29
N PHE A 347 -5.90 -8.04 -0.14
CA PHE A 347 -7.13 -7.26 -0.25
C PHE A 347 -8.08 -7.84 -1.30
N CYS A 348 -7.55 -8.51 -2.32
CA CYS A 348 -8.32 -9.14 -3.40
C CYS A 348 -8.70 -10.60 -3.10
N ARG A 349 -8.62 -11.06 -1.86
CA ARG A 349 -9.11 -12.39 -1.46
C ARG A 349 -10.63 -12.45 -1.38
N GLY A 350 -11.16 -13.66 -1.56
CA GLY A 350 -12.60 -13.92 -1.58
C GLY A 350 -13.20 -13.76 -2.99
N ASN A 351 -14.52 -13.67 -3.05
CA ASN A 351 -15.28 -13.42 -4.26
C ASN A 351 -15.48 -11.91 -4.52
N LEU A 352 -16.00 -11.55 -5.70
CA LEU A 352 -16.19 -10.15 -6.09
C LEU A 352 -17.04 -9.33 -5.11
N GLN A 353 -18.09 -9.91 -4.53
CA GLN A 353 -18.98 -9.20 -3.62
C GLN A 353 -18.27 -8.86 -2.31
N GLU A 354 -17.48 -9.80 -1.78
CA GLU A 354 -16.66 -9.57 -0.59
C GLU A 354 -15.63 -8.46 -0.82
N ILE A 355 -14.98 -8.44 -2.00
CA ILE A 355 -14.00 -7.41 -2.34
C ILE A 355 -14.67 -6.05 -2.51
N LYS A 356 -15.82 -5.98 -3.22
CA LYS A 356 -16.61 -4.74 -3.35
C LYS A 356 -17.08 -4.22 -2.00
N GLN A 357 -17.53 -5.10 -1.10
CA GLN A 357 -17.94 -4.72 0.25
C GLN A 357 -16.76 -4.18 1.05
N ARG A 358 -15.63 -4.88 1.04
CA ARG A 358 -14.38 -4.43 1.66
C ARG A 358 -13.93 -3.08 1.14
N SER A 359 -14.05 -2.82 -0.16
CA SER A 359 -13.75 -1.52 -0.76
C SER A 359 -14.66 -0.40 -0.24
N ARG A 360 -15.97 -0.65 -0.10
CA ARG A 360 -16.92 0.32 0.48
C ARG A 360 -16.57 0.62 1.94
N ASP A 361 -16.37 -0.44 2.73
CA ASP A 361 -16.05 -0.31 4.14
C ASP A 361 -14.73 0.46 4.33
N PHE A 362 -13.71 0.16 3.52
CA PHE A 362 -12.42 0.87 3.58
C PHE A 362 -12.59 2.37 3.29
N VAL A 363 -13.41 2.72 2.31
CA VAL A 363 -13.69 4.12 1.98
C VAL A 363 -14.46 4.82 3.11
N ASP A 364 -15.54 4.21 3.58
CA ASP A 364 -16.49 4.84 4.50
C ASP A 364 -15.94 4.97 5.92
N VAL A 365 -15.24 3.93 6.39
CA VAL A 365 -14.71 3.89 7.75
C VAL A 365 -13.37 4.59 7.86
N TRP A 366 -12.54 4.57 6.80
CA TRP A 366 -11.16 5.07 6.88
C TRP A 366 -10.86 6.21 5.90
N VAL A 367 -11.09 6.06 4.60
CA VAL A 367 -10.70 7.13 3.65
C VAL A 367 -11.43 8.45 3.95
N ARG A 368 -12.77 8.45 4.03
CA ARG A 368 -13.53 9.68 4.23
C ARG A 368 -13.18 10.36 5.56
N PRO A 369 -13.09 9.65 6.70
CA PRO A 369 -12.72 10.31 7.95
C PRO A 369 -11.29 10.88 7.93
N TYR A 370 -10.33 10.17 7.32
CA TYR A 370 -8.94 10.64 7.26
C TYR A 370 -8.77 11.87 6.34
N LEU A 371 -9.63 12.08 5.35
CA LEU A 371 -9.61 13.29 4.53
C LEU A 371 -9.85 14.57 5.34
N ARG A 372 -10.55 14.49 6.48
CA ARG A 372 -10.77 15.64 7.37
C ARG A 372 -9.48 16.17 8.02
N GLN A 373 -8.43 15.35 8.07
CA GLN A 373 -7.18 15.65 8.77
C GLN A 373 -5.95 15.66 7.86
N VAL A 374 -6.13 15.93 6.57
CA VAL A 374 -5.02 15.99 5.60
C VAL A 374 -3.93 16.99 6.00
N THR A 375 -2.69 16.57 5.86
CA THR A 375 -1.50 17.33 6.27
C THR A 375 -0.99 18.28 5.17
N PRO A 376 -0.11 19.24 5.47
CA PRO A 376 0.57 20.02 4.42
C PRO A 376 1.35 19.13 3.44
N GLU A 377 1.95 18.05 3.95
CA GLU A 377 2.65 17.06 3.15
C GLU A 377 1.72 16.32 2.18
N TRP A 378 0.47 16.04 2.58
CA TRP A 378 -0.54 15.44 1.70
C TRP A 378 -0.74 16.30 0.45
N GLU A 379 -1.02 17.60 0.62
CA GLU A 379 -1.26 18.51 -0.50
C GLU A 379 0.01 18.67 -1.34
N HIS A 380 1.16 18.87 -0.70
CA HIS A 380 2.44 19.06 -1.39
C HIS A 380 2.80 17.86 -2.27
N MET A 381 2.70 16.64 -1.73
CA MET A 381 3.05 15.42 -2.45
C MET A 381 2.10 15.19 -3.63
N LEU A 382 0.79 15.41 -3.45
CA LEU A 382 -0.21 15.27 -4.51
C LEU A 382 -0.08 16.35 -5.59
N ARG A 383 0.31 17.59 -5.23
CA ARG A 383 0.66 18.63 -6.21
C ARG A 383 1.89 18.25 -7.03
N CYS A 384 2.90 17.65 -6.40
CA CYS A 384 4.05 17.10 -7.11
C CYS A 384 3.64 16.00 -8.09
N VAL A 385 2.73 15.10 -7.69
CA VAL A 385 2.17 14.07 -8.58
C VAL A 385 1.44 14.71 -9.76
N ALA A 386 0.48 15.59 -9.49
CA ALA A 386 -0.35 16.22 -10.50
C ALA A 386 0.49 17.00 -11.52
N GLU A 387 1.48 17.78 -11.08
CA GLU A 387 2.35 18.52 -12.00
C GLU A 387 3.32 17.59 -12.77
N GLY A 388 3.83 16.53 -12.13
CA GLY A 388 4.67 15.53 -12.79
C GLY A 388 3.97 14.78 -13.91
N GLU A 389 2.69 14.44 -13.74
CA GLU A 389 1.84 13.80 -14.76
C GLU A 389 1.67 14.68 -16.02
N ARG A 390 1.70 16.01 -15.86
CA ARG A 390 1.59 16.98 -16.96
C ARG A 390 2.85 17.05 -17.82
N TYR A 391 3.91 16.32 -17.49
CA TYR A 391 5.15 16.30 -18.28
C TYR A 391 5.07 15.38 -19.49
N TYR A 392 4.07 14.50 -19.54
CA TYR A 392 3.93 13.53 -20.61
C TYR A 392 2.50 13.32 -21.09
N ILE A 393 1.49 13.34 -20.21
CA ILE A 393 0.13 12.93 -20.60
C ILE A 393 -0.98 13.87 -20.14
N SER A 394 -0.97 14.21 -18.85
CA SER A 394 -2.17 14.68 -18.17
C SER A 394 -2.45 16.16 -18.47
N ARG A 395 -3.73 16.49 -18.63
CA ARG A 395 -4.23 17.87 -18.61
C ARG A 395 -4.88 18.23 -17.27
N PHE A 396 -4.90 17.29 -16.33
CA PHE A 396 -5.46 17.55 -15.02
C PHE A 396 -4.50 18.43 -14.21
N THR A 397 -5.06 19.44 -13.53
CA THR A 397 -4.43 20.15 -12.41
C THR A 397 -4.77 19.43 -11.10
N PHE A 398 -4.07 19.77 -10.02
CA PHE A 398 -4.34 19.21 -8.69
C PHE A 398 -5.81 19.40 -8.30
N GLU A 399 -6.36 20.61 -8.50
CA GLU A 399 -7.72 20.98 -8.16
C GLU A 399 -8.73 20.16 -8.97
N THR A 400 -8.48 19.95 -10.27
CA THR A 400 -9.37 19.13 -11.11
C THR A 400 -9.34 17.65 -10.71
N LEU A 401 -8.19 17.10 -10.30
CA LEU A 401 -8.10 15.73 -9.77
C LEU A 401 -8.81 15.62 -8.43
N LEU A 402 -8.58 16.57 -7.54
CA LEU A 402 -9.21 16.63 -6.22
C LEU A 402 -10.74 16.63 -6.36
N LEU A 403 -11.28 17.52 -7.21
CA LEU A 403 -12.72 17.58 -7.47
C LEU A 403 -13.27 16.34 -8.18
N PHE A 404 -12.44 15.63 -8.96
CA PHE A 404 -12.83 14.36 -9.55
C PHE A 404 -12.98 13.29 -8.46
N VAL A 405 -11.95 13.08 -7.63
CA VAL A 405 -11.98 12.06 -6.58
C VAL A 405 -13.06 12.36 -5.53
N THR A 406 -13.20 13.61 -5.09
CA THR A 406 -14.22 13.96 -4.09
C THR A 406 -15.64 13.79 -4.63
N ASN A 407 -15.87 14.03 -5.92
CA ASN A 407 -17.15 13.70 -6.55
C ASN A 407 -17.43 12.18 -6.53
N LEU A 408 -16.42 11.33 -6.74
CA LEU A 408 -16.60 9.87 -6.63
C LEU A 408 -16.89 9.45 -5.18
N LEU A 409 -16.24 10.10 -4.21
CA LEU A 409 -16.45 9.90 -2.79
C LEU A 409 -17.71 10.59 -2.25
N ASN A 410 -18.52 11.25 -3.09
CA ASN A 410 -19.70 12.03 -2.69
C ASN A 410 -19.40 13.09 -1.61
N ILE A 411 -18.27 13.78 -1.73
CA ILE A 411 -17.86 14.90 -0.87
C ILE A 411 -18.00 16.18 -1.69
N ASP A 412 -18.83 17.12 -1.22
CA ASP A 412 -18.94 18.43 -1.86
C ASP A 412 -17.78 19.33 -1.46
N MET A 413 -17.24 20.05 -2.46
CA MET A 413 -16.07 20.92 -2.32
C MET A 413 -16.36 22.30 -2.92
N PRO A 414 -17.32 23.07 -2.36
CA PRO A 414 -17.74 24.33 -2.93
C PRO A 414 -16.59 25.34 -3.02
N ARG A 415 -15.75 25.47 -1.99
CA ARG A 415 -14.68 26.48 -1.96
C ARG A 415 -13.60 26.15 -2.98
N VAL A 416 -13.14 24.90 -3.05
CA VAL A 416 -12.19 24.47 -4.07
C VAL A 416 -12.78 24.63 -5.47
N ARG A 417 -14.08 24.39 -5.66
CA ARG A 417 -14.75 24.63 -6.94
C ARG A 417 -14.74 26.12 -7.32
N HIS A 418 -14.82 27.03 -6.35
CA HIS A 418 -14.75 28.47 -6.58
C HIS A 418 -13.34 28.94 -7.00
N THR A 419 -12.27 28.25 -6.61
CA THR A 419 -10.89 28.62 -7.00
C THR A 419 -10.56 28.27 -8.45
N LEU A 420 -11.33 27.38 -9.09
CA LEU A 420 -11.10 26.99 -10.49
C LEU A 420 -11.26 28.17 -11.45
N THR A 421 -10.29 28.30 -12.36
CA THR A 421 -10.42 29.17 -13.54
C THR A 421 -11.52 28.67 -14.48
N TYR A 422 -12.01 29.55 -15.36
CA TYR A 422 -13.01 29.17 -16.38
C TYR A 422 -12.54 27.98 -17.23
N PHE A 423 -11.26 27.98 -17.63
CA PHE A 423 -10.67 26.91 -18.42
C PHE A 423 -10.61 25.58 -17.65
N GLU A 424 -10.32 25.60 -16.35
CA GLU A 424 -10.31 24.39 -15.52
C GLU A 424 -11.71 23.83 -15.31
N ARG A 425 -12.72 24.70 -15.08
CA ARG A 425 -14.13 24.26 -14.97
C ARG A 425 -14.59 23.56 -16.25
N PHE A 426 -14.29 24.17 -17.39
CA PHE A 426 -14.56 23.59 -18.71
C PHE A 426 -13.81 22.27 -18.92
N SER A 427 -12.52 22.23 -18.59
CA SER A 427 -11.68 21.03 -18.71
C SER A 427 -12.19 19.89 -17.83
N LEU A 428 -12.56 20.16 -16.58
CA LEU A 428 -13.12 19.16 -15.66
C LEU A 428 -14.44 18.60 -16.22
N THR A 429 -15.29 19.46 -16.77
CA THR A 429 -16.56 19.05 -17.37
C THR A 429 -16.33 18.11 -18.57
N ILE A 430 -15.40 18.48 -19.46
CA ILE A 430 -15.00 17.63 -20.59
C ILE A 430 -14.40 16.32 -20.10
N GLN A 431 -13.52 16.34 -19.11
CA GLN A 431 -12.87 15.13 -18.59
C GLN A 431 -13.92 14.17 -18.02
N ARG A 432 -14.87 14.67 -17.22
CA ARG A 432 -15.98 13.85 -16.69
C ARG A 432 -16.83 13.27 -17.81
N PHE A 433 -17.18 14.08 -18.81
CA PHE A 433 -17.92 13.61 -19.98
C PHE A 433 -17.15 12.52 -20.74
N MET A 434 -15.85 12.75 -20.97
CA MET A 434 -14.97 11.83 -21.68
C MET A 434 -14.90 10.48 -20.98
N PHE A 435 -14.64 10.44 -19.68
CA PHE A 435 -14.56 9.18 -18.96
C PHE A 435 -15.94 8.54 -18.79
N ARG A 436 -16.96 9.25 -18.32
CA ARG A 436 -18.28 8.66 -18.07
C ARG A 436 -18.98 8.13 -19.32
N TYR A 437 -18.78 8.78 -20.48
CA TYR A 437 -19.51 8.47 -21.70
C TYR A 437 -18.60 8.05 -22.85
N ALA A 438 -17.65 8.89 -23.27
CA ALA A 438 -16.89 8.65 -24.50
C ALA A 438 -16.00 7.39 -24.42
N MET A 439 -15.37 7.14 -23.27
CA MET A 439 -14.50 5.98 -23.03
C MET A 439 -15.25 4.64 -23.03
N LYS A 440 -16.59 4.64 -22.95
CA LYS A 440 -17.39 3.42 -23.12
C LYS A 440 -17.44 2.96 -24.58
N LEU A 441 -17.30 3.90 -25.53
CA LEU A 441 -17.25 3.60 -26.96
C LEU A 441 -15.94 2.90 -27.30
N ARG A 442 -16.03 1.68 -27.84
CA ARG A 442 -14.87 0.81 -28.10
C ARG A 442 -13.77 1.51 -28.90
N PHE A 443 -14.13 2.17 -30.01
CA PHE A 443 -13.15 2.83 -30.88
C PHE A 443 -12.46 4.03 -30.21
N VAL A 444 -13.18 4.79 -29.37
CA VAL A 444 -12.61 5.90 -28.60
C VAL A 444 -11.61 5.35 -27.58
N ARG A 445 -12.02 4.32 -26.84
CA ARG A 445 -11.19 3.66 -25.83
C ARG A 445 -9.91 3.08 -26.43
N GLU A 446 -10.03 2.32 -27.51
CA GLU A 446 -8.87 1.74 -28.21
C GLU A 446 -7.90 2.81 -28.70
N TYR A 447 -8.41 3.88 -29.31
CA TYR A 447 -7.58 5.00 -29.78
C TYR A 447 -6.84 5.69 -28.63
N ILE A 448 -7.56 6.01 -27.54
CA ILE A 448 -6.99 6.67 -26.37
C ILE A 448 -5.97 5.76 -25.68
N ASN A 449 -6.29 4.48 -25.43
CA ASN A 449 -5.37 3.52 -24.82
C ASN A 449 -4.06 3.40 -25.62
N LYS A 450 -4.15 3.30 -26.95
CA LYS A 450 -2.97 3.26 -27.83
C LYS A 450 -2.14 4.54 -27.72
N LYS A 451 -2.80 5.71 -27.67
CA LYS A 451 -2.13 7.00 -27.51
C LYS A 451 -1.43 7.11 -26.15
N VAL A 452 -2.09 6.71 -25.08
CA VAL A 452 -1.54 6.72 -23.71
C VAL A 452 -0.33 5.81 -23.60
N CYS A 453 -0.40 4.58 -24.12
CA CYS A 453 0.73 3.66 -24.11
C CYS A 453 1.95 4.23 -24.84
N LYS A 454 1.75 4.78 -26.05
CA LYS A 454 2.82 5.44 -26.82
C LYS A 454 3.46 6.62 -26.09
N VAL A 455 2.64 7.39 -25.37
CA VAL A 455 3.10 8.54 -24.59
C VAL A 455 3.95 8.09 -23.40
N LEU A 456 3.56 7.01 -22.71
CA LEU A 456 4.37 6.40 -21.64
C LEU A 456 5.72 5.93 -22.18
N ASP A 457 5.72 5.19 -23.30
CA ASP A 457 6.95 4.68 -23.91
C ASP A 457 7.90 5.82 -24.30
N LYS A 458 7.37 6.86 -24.95
CA LYS A 458 8.14 8.06 -25.31
C LYS A 458 8.69 8.79 -24.08
N ALA A 459 7.96 8.83 -22.97
CA ALA A 459 8.39 9.52 -21.76
C ALA A 459 9.55 8.81 -21.06
N VAL A 460 9.63 7.48 -21.17
CA VAL A 460 10.76 6.68 -20.68
C VAL A 460 12.03 6.99 -21.47
N GLU A 461 11.91 7.29 -22.75
CA GLU A 461 13.01 7.59 -23.67
C GLU A 461 13.44 9.07 -23.68
N TYR A 462 12.94 9.89 -22.75
CA TYR A 462 13.34 11.30 -22.69
C TYR A 462 14.86 11.46 -22.49
N GLY A 463 15.50 12.15 -23.44
CA GLY A 463 16.94 12.41 -23.38
C GLY A 463 17.35 13.42 -22.29
N PRO A 464 18.67 13.60 -22.07
CA PRO A 464 19.21 14.47 -21.02
C PRO A 464 18.70 15.91 -21.08
N GLU A 465 18.61 16.51 -22.27
CA GLU A 465 18.10 17.87 -22.46
C GLU A 465 16.64 18.03 -22.01
N LYS A 466 15.80 17.03 -22.33
CA LYS A 466 14.41 17.02 -21.89
C LYS A 466 14.33 16.91 -20.37
N HIS A 467 15.13 16.04 -19.75
CA HIS A 467 15.18 15.93 -18.30
C HIS A 467 15.66 17.22 -17.62
N LYS A 468 16.66 17.92 -18.19
CA LYS A 468 17.11 19.22 -17.69
C LYS A 468 16.00 20.26 -17.74
N LEU A 469 15.28 20.35 -18.85
CA LEU A 469 14.12 21.23 -18.98
C LEU A 469 13.03 20.93 -17.93
N LEU A 470 12.73 19.65 -17.71
CA LEU A 470 11.72 19.23 -16.74
C LEU A 470 12.13 19.52 -15.29
N LYS A 471 13.42 19.40 -14.94
CA LYS A 471 13.95 19.83 -13.63
C LYS A 471 13.75 21.34 -13.42
N ASN A 472 14.12 22.16 -14.41
CA ASN A 472 13.92 23.61 -14.32
C ASN A 472 12.43 23.99 -14.22
N ARG A 473 11.54 23.26 -14.90
CA ARG A 473 10.08 23.45 -14.76
C ARG A 473 9.60 23.06 -13.37
N SER A 474 10.13 21.98 -12.80
CA SER A 474 9.79 21.49 -11.46
C SER A 474 10.15 22.51 -10.38
N GLU A 475 11.33 23.14 -10.47
CA GLU A 475 11.76 24.20 -9.53
C GLU A 475 10.80 25.40 -9.59
N LYS A 476 10.53 25.92 -10.81
CA LYS A 476 9.59 27.03 -11.02
C LYS A 476 8.18 26.74 -10.51
N ALA A 477 7.72 25.50 -10.61
CA ALA A 477 6.40 25.10 -10.14
C ALA A 477 6.32 25.12 -8.60
N LEU A 478 7.39 24.71 -7.92
CA LEU A 478 7.48 24.77 -6.46
C LEU A 478 7.55 26.21 -5.96
N ASP A 479 8.33 27.07 -6.62
CA ASP A 479 8.48 28.48 -6.22
C ASP A 479 7.18 29.29 -6.38
N LYS A 480 6.33 28.94 -7.37
CA LYS A 480 5.04 29.61 -7.58
C LYS A 480 3.96 29.23 -6.57
N GLY A 481 4.06 28.06 -5.97
CA GLY A 481 3.04 27.54 -5.05
C GLY A 481 3.46 27.57 -3.58
N ARG A 482 4.63 28.16 -3.29
CA ARG A 482 5.10 28.45 -1.94
C ARG A 482 4.66 29.82 -1.48
#